data_AF-A0A1F7LN44-F1
#
_entry.id   AF-A0A1F7LN44-F1
#
_cell.length_a   1.000
_cell.length_b   1.000
_cell.length_c   1.000
_cell.angle_alpha   90.00
_cell.angle_beta   90.00
_cell.angle_gamma   90.00
#
_symmetry.space_group_name_H-M   'P 1'
#
loop_
_entity.id
_entity.type
_entity.pdbx_description
1 polymer ?
#
loop_
_entity_poly.entity_id
_entity_poly.type
_entity_poly.pdbx_seq_one_letter_code
_entity_poly.pdbx_strand_id
1 'polypeptide(L)' 'MSVPAGRSWVEPATGEPDPVIEAYKKDVDRTLLRANLARSVEERLRNLARLQRFAETLRRAGRAPR' A
#
# COMPACT_ATOMS: atom_id res chain seq x y z
N MET A 1 35.17 -18.95 11.18
CA MET A 1 34.78 -17.60 10.70
C MET A 1 33.27 -17.54 10.78
N SER A 2 32.74 -16.76 11.73
CA SER A 2 31.30 -16.66 11.98
C SER A 2 30.68 -15.74 10.93
N VAL A 3 29.67 -16.22 10.21
CA VAL A 3 28.90 -15.41 9.26
C VAL A 3 28.22 -14.31 10.09
N PRO A 4 28.36 -13.02 9.75
CA PRO A 4 27.59 -11.99 10.43
C PRO A 4 26.13 -12.23 10.04
N ALA A 5 25.26 -12.43 11.04
CA ALA A 5 23.85 -12.64 10.84
C ALA A 5 23.25 -11.42 10.11
N GLY A 6 23.21 -11.50 8.79
CA GLY A 6 22.59 -10.52 7.93
C GLY A 6 21.10 -10.51 8.20
N ARG A 7 20.62 -9.38 8.74
CA ARG A 7 19.22 -8.92 8.84
C ARG A 7 18.19 -10.06 8.83
N SER A 8 17.81 -10.50 10.02
CA SER A 8 16.52 -11.15 10.20
C SER A 8 15.45 -10.23 9.60
N TRP A 9 14.64 -10.77 8.72
CA TRP A 9 13.39 -10.12 8.34
C TRP A 9 12.64 -9.83 9.64
N VAL A 10 12.29 -8.56 9.84
CA VAL A 10 11.73 -8.00 11.07
C VAL A 10 10.67 -8.95 11.63
N GLU A 11 11.01 -9.67 12.71
CA GLU A 11 10.00 -10.41 13.46
C GLU A 11 8.92 -9.40 13.90
N PRO A 12 7.63 -9.75 13.83
CA PRO A 12 6.59 -8.82 14.27
C PRO A 12 6.91 -8.40 15.70
N ALA A 13 7.10 -7.10 15.91
CA ALA A 13 7.48 -6.54 17.20
C ALA A 13 6.38 -6.88 18.23
N THR A 14 6.59 -7.95 18.98
CA THR A 14 5.87 -8.28 20.20
C THR A 14 6.47 -7.52 21.41
N GLY A 15 7.51 -6.71 21.18
CA GLY A 15 8.16 -5.83 22.16
C GLY A 15 7.64 -4.39 22.13
N GLU A 16 8.19 -3.56 23.03
CA GLU A 16 7.88 -2.13 23.13
C GLU A 16 8.04 -1.41 21.77
N PRO A 17 7.19 -0.41 21.46
CA PRO A 17 7.30 0.34 20.21
C PRO A 17 8.68 0.99 20.06
N ASP A 18 9.33 0.72 18.93
CA ASP A 18 10.63 1.33 18.63
C ASP A 18 10.47 2.86 18.44
N PRO A 19 11.22 3.68 19.18
CA PRO A 19 11.05 5.14 19.16
C PRO A 19 11.39 5.76 17.80
N VAL A 20 12.29 5.17 17.01
CA VAL A 20 12.59 5.62 15.65
C VAL A 20 11.40 5.34 14.75
N ILE A 21 10.83 4.13 14.83
CA ILE A 21 9.67 3.75 14.03
C ILE A 21 8.46 4.65 14.37
N GLU A 22 8.19 4.89 15.64
CA GLU A 22 7.07 5.75 16.06
C GLU A 22 7.27 7.21 15.64
N ALA A 23 8.51 7.72 15.67
CA ALA A 23 8.82 9.06 15.20
C ALA A 23 8.49 9.26 13.71
N TYR A 24 8.64 8.23 12.86
CA TYR A 24 8.25 8.29 11.45
C TYR A 24 6.76 7.99 11.22
N LYS A 25 6.14 7.11 12.02
CA LYS A 25 4.72 6.76 11.88
C LYS A 25 3.78 7.93 12.18
N LYS A 26 4.17 8.85 13.05
CA LYS A 26 3.30 9.93 13.55
C LYS A 26 2.68 10.79 12.44
N ASP A 27 3.40 10.99 11.34
CA ASP A 27 2.97 11.85 10.22
C ASP A 27 2.34 11.05 9.07
N VAL A 28 2.20 9.73 9.21
CA VAL A 28 1.58 8.88 8.20
C VAL A 28 0.07 8.90 8.37
N ASP A 29 -0.64 9.50 7.41
CA ASP A 29 -2.09 9.37 7.33
C ASP A 29 -2.47 7.95 6.90
N ARG A 30 -3.01 7.18 7.85
CA ARG A 30 -3.45 5.80 7.65
C ARG A 30 -4.92 5.68 7.26
N THR A 31 -5.63 6.79 7.07
CA THR A 31 -7.09 6.81 6.80
C THR A 31 -7.41 6.00 5.57
N LEU A 32 -6.76 6.29 4.44
CA LEU A 32 -7.00 5.57 3.18
C LEU A 32 -6.47 4.14 3.21
N LEU A 33 -5.39 3.88 3.94
CA LEU A 33 -4.86 2.52 4.11
C LEU A 33 -5.87 1.63 4.84
N ARG A 34 -6.38 2.09 5.99
CA ARG A 34 -7.41 1.38 6.76
C ARG A 34 -8.69 1.18 5.95
N ALA A 35 -9.17 2.23 5.28
CA ALA A 35 -10.35 2.15 4.44
C ALA A 35 -10.18 1.14 3.28
N ASN A 36 -9.00 1.04 2.68
CA ASN A 36 -8.73 0.04 1.64
C ASN A 36 -8.63 -1.39 2.19
N LEU A 37 -7.97 -1.57 3.34
CA LEU A 37 -7.81 -2.88 3.96
C LEU A 37 -9.15 -3.46 4.43
N ALA A 38 -10.08 -2.60 4.87
CA ALA A 38 -11.42 -2.99 5.28
C ALA A 38 -12.32 -3.46 4.12
N ARG A 39 -11.93 -3.26 2.85
CA ARG A 39 -12.77 -3.63 1.69
C ARG A 39 -12.94 -5.13 1.56
N SER A 40 -14.17 -5.56 1.29
CA SER A 40 -14.49 -6.93 0.93
C SER A 40 -13.88 -7.32 -0.43
N VAL A 41 -13.79 -8.63 -0.70
CA VAL A 41 -13.32 -9.13 -1.99
C VAL A 41 -14.14 -8.56 -3.14
N GLU A 42 -15.46 -8.53 -3.01
CA GLU A 42 -16.36 -8.01 -4.03
C GLU A 42 -16.11 -6.51 -4.29
N GLU A 43 -15.93 -5.72 -3.24
CA GLU A 43 -15.60 -4.29 -3.35
C GLU A 43 -14.26 -4.07 -4.06
N ARG A 44 -13.25 -4.91 -3.78
CA ARG A 44 -11.95 -4.86 -4.45
C ARG A 44 -12.10 -5.14 -5.95
N LEU A 45 -12.87 -6.16 -6.32
CA LEU A 45 -13.13 -6.48 -7.74
C LEU A 45 -13.89 -5.36 -8.46
N ARG A 46 -14.91 -4.78 -7.81
CA ARG A 46 -15.64 -3.62 -8.37
C ARG A 46 -14.71 -2.43 -8.60
N ASN A 47 -13.82 -2.14 -7.64
CA ASN A 47 -12.87 -1.04 -7.77
C ASN A 47 -11.82 -1.31 -8.85
N LEU A 48 -11.35 -2.55 -9.00
CA LEU A 48 -10.49 -2.94 -10.11
C LEU A 48 -11.18 -2.69 -11.46
N ALA A 49 -12.44 -3.10 -11.61
CA ALA A 49 -13.20 -2.87 -12.84
C ALA A 49 -13.38 -1.37 -13.14
N ARG A 50 -13.62 -0.54 -12.12
CA ARG A 50 -13.66 0.93 -12.25
C ARG A 50 -12.33 1.50 -12.74
N LEU A 51 -11.21 1.04 -12.18
CA LEU A 51 -9.87 1.46 -12.59
C LEU A 51 -9.57 1.09 -14.04
N GLN A 52 -9.95 -0.11 -14.50
CA GLN A 52 -9.76 -0.53 -15.90
C GLN A 52 -10.53 0.38 -16.86
N ARG A 53 -11.80 0.68 -16.58
CA ARG A 53 -12.61 1.62 -17.38
C ARG A 53 -11.98 3.01 -17.43
N PHE A 54 -11.51 3.51 -16.29
CA PHE A 54 -10.81 4.80 -16.24
C PHE A 54 -9.55 4.81 -17.11
N ALA A 55 -8.73 3.77 -17.02
CA ALA A 55 -7.53 3.64 -17.85
C ALA A 55 -7.87 3.57 -19.35
N GLU A 56 -8.94 2.89 -19.74
CA GLU A 56 -9.42 2.90 -21.13
C GLU A 56 -9.81 4.31 -21.60
N THR A 57 -10.55 5.06 -20.77
CA THR A 57 -10.92 6.45 -21.07
C THR A 57 -9.67 7.31 -21.32
N LEU A 58 -8.67 7.23 -20.45
CA LEU A 58 -7.41 7.97 -20.62
C LEU A 58 -6.68 7.56 -21.91
N ARG A 59 -6.61 6.26 -22.22
CA ARG A 59 -5.98 5.78 -23.45
C ARG A 59 -6.69 6.30 -24.70
N ARG A 60 -8.02 6.35 -24.71
CA ARG A 60 -8.80 6.91 -25.83
C ARG A 60 -8.55 8.41 -25.98
N ALA A 61 -8.60 9.15 -24.88
CA ALA A 61 -8.33 10.59 -24.88
C ALA A 61 -6.92 10.92 -25.39
N GLY A 62 -5.91 10.12 -25.01
CA GLY A 62 -4.54 10.28 -25.50
C GLY A 62 -4.32 9.90 -26.98
N ARG A 63 -5.24 9.15 -27.60
CA ARG A 63 -5.20 8.78 -29.03
C ARG A 63 -6.03 9.70 -29.92
N ALA A 64 -6.88 10.54 -29.36
CA ALA A 64 -7.61 11.53 -30.14
C ALA A 64 -6.60 12.54 -30.70
N PRO A 65 -6.59 12.80 -32.03
CA PRO A 65 -5.80 13.90 -32.57
C PRO A 65 -6.27 15.20 -31.90
N ARG A 66 -5.30 16.04 -31.53
CA ARG A 66 -5.56 17.37 -30.95
C ARG A 66 -6.24 18.29 -31.95
#